data_AF-A0A231R2I0-F1
#
_entry.id   AF-A0A231R2I0-F1
#
_cell.length_a   1.000
_cell.length_b   1.000
_cell.length_c   1.000
_cell.angle_alpha   90.00
_cell.angle_beta   90.00
_cell.angle_gamma   90.00
#
_symmetry.space_group_name_H-M   'P 1'
#
loop_
_entity.id
_entity.type
_entity.pdbx_description
1 polymer ?
#
loop_
_entity_poly.entity_id
_entity_poly.type
_entity_poly.pdbx_seq_one_letter_code
_entity_poly.pdbx_strand_id
1 'polypeptide(L)'
;MKLGLGIGMLIGTVGCSGGERLAETIVEADIAYAPDSSAADVIIRLRESRRADAYLTDVYEPLTVIDIHNHDASTRDPAGWWGAQGMDRLVLFGDVSEPSAQITDAMAWEHYRANPERIYPSFAGFPVYDEEGPRIVERNLEQGYLAIGEIVAASTASPVVSQVEWKAQHPNDGYLPDIYELAAAYKVPILLHIDPPNGMPIAYFVQALREHPDTIFVFAHANVFNPPSHIEGMIKEFPNLYIDFFPGFTAYDPGSGNKLEDFVPLLESYPDRVFLSTDGGYGIGKTRAAYAMFEMIDLLSPETAVKVAYQNYERLIEQQPPTATQISKIKELTGKLNEPGRYSLNKRKANELIFELERRLAGLGGS
;
A
#
# COMPACT_ATOMS: atom_id res chain seq x y z
N MET A 1 67.02 -66.58 -4.05
CA MET A 1 65.65 -66.08 -3.88
C MET A 1 65.73 -64.60 -3.54
N LYS A 2 64.87 -63.78 -4.16
CA LYS A 2 64.66 -62.32 -4.02
C LYS A 2 65.54 -61.37 -4.84
N LEU A 3 65.04 -61.09 -6.05
CA LEU A 3 65.14 -59.79 -6.74
C LEU A 3 64.42 -58.69 -5.91
N GLY A 4 64.87 -57.45 -6.06
CA GLY A 4 64.13 -56.24 -5.65
C GLY A 4 64.10 -55.21 -6.78
N LEU A 5 62.95 -55.12 -7.48
CA LEU A 5 62.41 -53.89 -8.09
C LEU A 5 61.87 -53.04 -6.93
N GLY A 6 61.99 -51.71 -6.82
CA GLY A 6 61.69 -50.65 -7.79
C GLY A 6 60.39 -49.95 -7.34
N ILE A 7 60.40 -48.62 -7.13
CA ILE A 7 59.25 -47.70 -7.24
C ILE A 7 59.82 -46.27 -7.27
N GLY A 8 59.63 -45.59 -8.40
CA GLY A 8 59.84 -44.15 -8.56
C GLY A 8 58.56 -43.40 -8.23
N MET A 9 58.71 -42.28 -7.54
CA MET A 9 57.62 -41.42 -7.08
C MET A 9 57.35 -40.35 -8.15
N LEU A 10 56.16 -40.40 -8.79
CA LEU A 10 55.67 -39.32 -9.65
C LEU A 10 55.01 -38.25 -8.78
N ILE A 11 55.50 -37.02 -8.85
CA ILE A 11 54.88 -35.84 -8.26
C ILE A 11 53.90 -35.28 -9.29
N GLY A 12 52.60 -35.45 -9.05
CA GLY A 12 51.54 -34.83 -9.83
C GLY A 12 51.29 -33.40 -9.34
N THR A 13 51.53 -32.43 -10.22
CA THR A 13 51.10 -31.03 -10.03
C THR A 13 49.59 -30.94 -10.20
N VAL A 14 48.87 -30.70 -9.10
CA VAL A 14 47.45 -30.32 -9.12
C VAL A 14 47.36 -28.89 -9.65
N GLY A 15 46.84 -28.73 -10.87
CA GLY A 15 46.50 -27.42 -11.40
C GLY A 15 45.31 -26.85 -10.64
N CYS A 16 45.54 -25.81 -9.84
CA CYS A 16 44.47 -24.94 -9.35
C CYS A 16 43.94 -24.13 -10.54
N SER A 17 42.86 -24.61 -11.16
CA SER A 17 42.02 -23.76 -12.00
C SER A 17 41.37 -22.72 -11.09
N GLY A 18 41.89 -21.50 -11.10
CA GLY A 18 41.24 -20.34 -10.51
C GLY A 18 39.92 -20.11 -11.22
N GLY A 19 38.85 -20.71 -10.70
CA GLY A 19 37.49 -20.33 -11.08
C GLY A 19 37.30 -18.88 -10.62
N GLU A 20 37.17 -17.96 -11.57
CA GLU A 20 36.66 -16.62 -11.30
C GLU A 20 35.35 -16.80 -10.52
N ARG A 21 35.35 -16.41 -9.24
CA ARG A 21 34.10 -16.31 -8.48
C ARG A 21 33.23 -15.32 -9.26
N LEU A 22 32.14 -15.81 -9.84
CA LEU A 22 31.06 -14.97 -10.33
C LEU A 22 30.78 -13.93 -9.24
N ALA A 23 30.75 -12.66 -9.61
CA ALA A 23 30.49 -11.59 -8.66
C ALA A 23 29.19 -11.90 -7.90
N GLU A 24 29.14 -11.63 -6.61
CA GLU A 24 27.94 -11.88 -5.80
C GLU A 24 26.92 -10.75 -6.02
N THR A 25 25.64 -11.10 -6.17
CA THR A 25 24.55 -10.11 -6.16
C THR A 25 24.35 -9.54 -4.75
N ILE A 26 24.40 -8.21 -4.64
CA ILE A 26 24.22 -7.47 -3.39
C ILE A 26 22.96 -6.62 -3.51
N VAL A 27 22.07 -6.72 -2.53
CA VAL A 27 20.87 -5.88 -2.43
C VAL A 27 20.95 -5.10 -1.12
N GLU A 28 20.84 -3.78 -1.21
CA GLU A 28 20.86 -2.85 -0.09
C GLU A 28 19.53 -2.09 -0.03
N ALA A 29 19.09 -1.77 1.19
CA ALA A 29 17.86 -1.02 1.39
C ALA A 29 18.06 0.45 1.04
N ASP A 30 17.25 0.97 0.13
CA ASP A 30 17.14 2.40 -0.19
C ASP A 30 15.75 2.90 0.19
N ILE A 31 15.62 3.37 1.43
CA ILE A 31 14.36 3.83 2.02
C ILE A 31 14.34 5.36 2.22
N ALA A 32 15.26 6.08 1.59
CA ALA A 32 15.26 7.54 1.65
C ALA A 32 14.11 8.08 0.79
N TYR A 33 13.28 8.95 1.38
CA TYR A 33 12.22 9.64 0.66
C TYR A 33 12.49 11.14 0.64
N ALA A 34 12.43 11.74 -0.54
CA ALA A 34 12.48 13.18 -0.73
C ALA A 34 11.22 13.61 -1.49
N PRO A 35 10.31 14.38 -0.88
CA PRO A 35 9.10 14.84 -1.56
C PRO A 35 9.47 15.81 -2.70
N ASP A 36 8.67 15.81 -3.76
CA ASP A 36 8.80 16.81 -4.83
C ASP A 36 8.36 18.19 -4.30
N SER A 37 9.35 19.02 -3.99
CA SER A 37 9.13 20.39 -3.53
C SER A 37 8.51 21.30 -4.59
N SER A 38 8.53 20.92 -5.87
CA SER A 38 7.99 21.73 -6.97
C SER A 38 6.51 21.43 -7.27
N ALA A 39 5.94 20.37 -6.70
CA ALA A 39 4.56 19.96 -6.96
C ALA A 39 3.54 21.01 -6.51
N ALA A 40 3.81 21.79 -5.46
CA ALA A 40 2.91 22.86 -5.02
C ALA A 40 2.78 23.97 -6.09
N ASP A 41 3.90 24.29 -6.78
CA ASP A 41 3.89 25.26 -7.87
C ASP A 41 3.07 24.76 -9.08
N VAL A 42 2.97 23.45 -9.27
CA VAL A 42 2.07 22.86 -10.29
C VAL A 42 0.64 23.27 -9.97
N ILE A 43 0.16 23.05 -8.75
CA ILE A 43 -1.21 23.40 -8.35
C ILE A 43 -1.49 24.90 -8.52
N ILE A 44 -0.57 25.77 -8.13
CA ILE A 44 -0.71 27.22 -8.32
C ILE A 44 -0.93 27.54 -9.80
N ARG A 45 -0.08 27.02 -10.69
CA ARG A 45 -0.21 27.25 -12.15
C ARG A 45 -1.51 26.68 -12.73
N LEU A 46 -1.94 25.50 -12.28
CA LEU A 46 -3.18 24.88 -12.75
C LEU A 46 -4.40 25.74 -12.37
N ARG A 47 -4.44 26.27 -11.15
CA ARG A 47 -5.53 27.14 -10.69
C ARG A 47 -5.54 28.51 -11.39
N GLU A 48 -4.37 29.10 -11.63
CA GLU A 48 -4.25 30.37 -12.37
C GLU A 48 -4.64 30.27 -13.84
N SER A 49 -4.38 29.11 -14.47
CA SER A 49 -4.66 28.85 -15.89
C SER A 49 -6.04 28.21 -16.14
N ARG A 50 -6.78 27.88 -15.08
CA ARG A 50 -8.08 27.21 -15.15
C ARG A 50 -9.11 28.07 -15.88
N ARG A 51 -9.79 27.44 -16.84
CA ARG A 51 -11.00 28.00 -17.46
C ARG A 51 -12.19 27.83 -16.52
N ALA A 52 -13.11 28.80 -16.51
CA ALA A 52 -14.28 28.77 -15.62
C ALA A 52 -15.23 27.58 -15.88
N ASP A 53 -15.22 27.03 -17.09
CA ASP A 53 -16.05 25.90 -17.54
C ASP A 53 -15.32 24.55 -17.52
N ALA A 54 -14.05 24.50 -17.10
CA ALA A 54 -13.29 23.26 -17.09
C ALA A 54 -13.74 22.34 -15.94
N TYR A 55 -13.80 21.03 -16.21
CA TYR A 55 -13.97 20.03 -15.16
C TYR A 55 -12.68 19.94 -14.34
N LEU A 56 -12.80 19.72 -13.02
CA LEU A 56 -11.64 19.65 -12.13
C LEU A 56 -10.69 18.50 -12.50
N THR A 57 -11.23 17.37 -12.97
CA THR A 57 -10.43 16.25 -13.51
C THR A 57 -9.53 16.69 -14.67
N ASP A 58 -9.99 17.62 -15.52
CA ASP A 58 -9.19 18.15 -16.63
C ASP A 58 -8.17 19.19 -16.15
N VAL A 59 -8.55 19.99 -15.14
CA VAL A 59 -7.68 21.01 -14.54
C VAL A 59 -6.50 20.37 -13.83
N TYR A 60 -6.75 19.27 -13.11
CA TYR A 60 -5.76 18.60 -12.28
C TYR A 60 -5.09 17.40 -12.95
N GLU A 61 -5.29 17.16 -14.25
CA GLU A 61 -4.64 16.05 -14.97
C GLU A 61 -3.10 16.00 -14.80
N PRO A 62 -2.36 17.12 -14.74
CA PRO A 62 -0.91 17.07 -14.53
C PRO A 62 -0.47 16.77 -13.10
N LEU A 63 -1.40 16.76 -12.13
CA LEU A 63 -1.11 16.48 -10.73
C LEU A 63 -1.13 14.96 -10.50
N THR A 64 -0.09 14.42 -9.89
CA THR A 64 -0.12 13.02 -9.44
C THR A 64 -1.17 12.82 -8.35
N VAL A 65 -2.05 11.84 -8.55
CA VAL A 65 -3.09 11.47 -7.59
C VAL A 65 -3.05 9.96 -7.31
N ILE A 66 -3.01 9.61 -6.02
CA ILE A 66 -3.11 8.23 -5.54
C ILE A 66 -4.46 8.07 -4.85
N ASP A 67 -5.30 7.18 -5.38
CA ASP A 67 -6.47 6.67 -4.66
C ASP A 67 -6.01 5.57 -3.71
N ILE A 68 -6.04 5.84 -2.40
CA ILE A 68 -5.46 4.93 -1.41
C ILE A 68 -6.38 3.80 -0.96
N HIS A 69 -7.63 3.75 -1.43
CA HIS A 69 -8.60 2.76 -1.01
C HIS A 69 -9.63 2.49 -2.12
N ASN A 70 -9.46 1.35 -2.81
CA ASN A 70 -10.24 1.00 -3.99
C ASN A 70 -10.48 -0.52 -4.13
N HIS A 71 -11.74 -0.97 -4.13
CA HIS A 71 -12.13 -2.39 -4.14
C HIS A 71 -12.26 -3.05 -5.53
N ASP A 72 -11.69 -2.47 -6.59
CA ASP A 72 -11.89 -2.96 -7.95
C ASP A 72 -10.96 -4.12 -8.38
N ALA A 73 -10.33 -4.84 -7.45
CA ALA A 73 -9.41 -5.94 -7.81
C ALA A 73 -10.07 -7.04 -8.67
N SER A 74 -11.38 -7.24 -8.51
CA SER A 74 -12.16 -8.21 -9.30
C SER A 74 -12.53 -7.70 -10.70
N THR A 75 -12.24 -6.44 -11.02
CA THR A 75 -12.55 -5.85 -12.33
C THR A 75 -11.45 -6.14 -13.33
N ARG A 76 -11.79 -6.16 -14.62
CA ARG A 76 -10.82 -6.54 -15.67
C ARG A 76 -9.67 -5.54 -15.84
N ASP A 77 -9.94 -4.24 -15.68
CA ASP A 77 -8.99 -3.17 -15.94
C ASP A 77 -9.25 -1.97 -15.00
N PRO A 78 -8.95 -2.12 -13.69
CA PRO A 78 -9.15 -1.04 -12.73
C PRO A 78 -8.25 0.17 -13.06
N ALA A 79 -6.99 -0.08 -13.40
CA ALA A 79 -6.01 0.97 -13.71
C ALA A 79 -6.44 1.84 -14.91
N GLY A 80 -6.99 1.22 -15.97
CA GLY A 80 -7.46 1.94 -17.14
C GLY A 80 -8.69 2.79 -16.86
N TRP A 81 -9.68 2.24 -16.13
CA TRP A 81 -10.91 2.99 -15.84
C TRP A 81 -10.65 4.19 -14.91
N TRP A 82 -9.99 3.97 -13.77
CA TRP A 82 -9.67 5.06 -12.83
C TRP A 82 -8.62 6.02 -13.40
N GLY A 83 -7.72 5.53 -14.25
CA GLY A 83 -6.81 6.37 -15.02
C GLY A 83 -7.54 7.36 -15.91
N ALA A 84 -8.60 6.92 -16.59
CA ALA A 84 -9.45 7.82 -17.36
C ALA A 84 -10.24 8.82 -16.49
N GLN A 85 -10.26 8.65 -15.16
CA GLN A 85 -10.82 9.61 -14.21
C GLN A 85 -9.74 10.50 -13.54
N GLY A 86 -8.49 10.42 -13.98
CA GLY A 86 -7.39 11.23 -13.45
C GLY A 86 -6.64 10.62 -12.25
N MET A 87 -6.81 9.33 -11.97
CA MET A 87 -6.00 8.64 -10.96
C MET A 87 -4.71 8.09 -11.57
N ASP A 88 -3.56 8.43 -11.01
CA ASP A 88 -2.27 7.92 -11.46
C ASP A 88 -1.97 6.55 -10.88
N ARG A 89 -2.27 6.36 -9.60
CA ARG A 89 -2.08 5.08 -8.92
C ARG A 89 -3.28 4.72 -8.04
N LEU A 90 -3.52 3.42 -7.93
CA LEU A 90 -4.53 2.85 -7.06
C LEU A 90 -3.86 1.96 -6.03
N VAL A 91 -4.18 2.14 -4.76
CA VAL A 91 -4.03 1.06 -3.79
C VAL A 91 -5.25 0.16 -3.96
N LEU A 92 -5.01 -1.04 -4.47
CA LEU A 92 -6.05 -1.93 -4.95
C LEU A 92 -6.32 -3.02 -3.91
N PHE A 93 -7.58 -3.06 -3.50
CA PHE A 93 -8.12 -3.93 -2.47
C PHE A 93 -9.00 -5.00 -3.12
N GLY A 94 -8.95 -6.19 -2.55
CA GLY A 94 -9.92 -7.25 -2.82
C GLY A 94 -11.22 -7.06 -2.06
N ASP A 95 -11.92 -8.19 -1.88
CA ASP A 95 -13.04 -8.31 -0.96
C ASP A 95 -12.55 -8.13 0.49
N VAL A 96 -13.48 -7.90 1.41
CA VAL A 96 -13.16 -7.36 2.73
C VAL A 96 -13.39 -8.42 3.81
N SER A 97 -12.32 -8.87 4.46
CA SER A 97 -12.37 -9.74 5.66
C SER A 97 -13.28 -10.97 5.52
N GLU A 98 -13.18 -11.68 4.40
CA GLU A 98 -13.92 -12.91 4.13
C GLU A 98 -13.09 -13.87 3.24
N PRO A 99 -13.45 -15.17 3.15
CA PRO A 99 -12.67 -16.13 2.37
C PRO A 99 -12.42 -15.75 0.90
N SER A 100 -13.37 -15.08 0.24
CA SER A 100 -13.18 -14.64 -1.14
C SER A 100 -12.10 -13.56 -1.30
N ALA A 101 -11.77 -12.82 -0.23
CA ALA A 101 -10.69 -11.84 -0.21
C ALA A 101 -9.35 -12.47 -0.60
N GLN A 102 -9.07 -13.72 -0.23
CA GLN A 102 -7.81 -14.37 -0.64
C GLN A 102 -7.68 -14.51 -2.17
N ILE A 103 -8.80 -14.70 -2.86
CA ILE A 103 -8.82 -14.83 -4.32
C ILE A 103 -8.64 -13.45 -4.96
N THR A 104 -9.34 -12.44 -4.45
CA THR A 104 -9.34 -11.09 -5.01
C THR A 104 -8.07 -10.30 -4.65
N ASP A 105 -7.45 -10.57 -3.50
CA ASP A 105 -6.09 -10.12 -3.16
C ASP A 105 -5.07 -10.62 -4.20
N ALA A 106 -5.16 -11.90 -4.58
CA ALA A 106 -4.31 -12.44 -5.63
C ALA A 106 -4.57 -11.78 -6.99
N MET A 107 -5.79 -11.34 -7.28
CA MET A 107 -6.07 -10.53 -8.48
C MET A 107 -5.43 -9.14 -8.38
N ALA A 108 -5.47 -8.48 -7.22
CA ALA A 108 -4.77 -7.22 -6.99
C ALA A 108 -3.25 -7.36 -7.22
N TRP A 109 -2.66 -8.49 -6.78
CA TRP A 109 -1.27 -8.81 -7.06
C TRP A 109 -0.97 -8.97 -8.55
N GLU A 110 -1.83 -9.65 -9.30
CA GLU A 110 -1.64 -9.79 -10.76
C GLU A 110 -1.83 -8.46 -11.50
N HIS A 111 -2.75 -7.60 -11.07
CA HIS A 111 -2.85 -6.23 -11.57
C HIS A 111 -1.57 -5.44 -11.31
N TYR A 112 -0.98 -5.59 -10.12
CA TYR A 112 0.30 -4.99 -9.78
C TYR A 112 1.45 -5.51 -10.64
N ARG A 113 1.53 -6.83 -10.83
CA ARG A 113 2.56 -7.43 -11.69
C ARG A 113 2.49 -6.93 -13.14
N ALA A 114 1.27 -6.71 -13.63
CA ALA A 114 1.02 -6.21 -14.97
C ALA A 114 1.32 -4.71 -15.12
N ASN A 115 0.99 -3.89 -14.11
CA ASN A 115 1.11 -2.43 -14.16
C ASN A 115 1.70 -1.88 -12.84
N PRO A 116 2.97 -2.19 -12.51
CA PRO A 116 3.55 -1.84 -11.21
C PRO A 116 3.67 -0.33 -10.96
N GLU A 117 3.62 0.47 -12.01
CA GLU A 117 3.61 1.92 -11.96
C GLU A 117 2.23 2.54 -11.69
N ARG A 118 1.16 1.74 -11.77
CA ARG A 118 -0.25 2.18 -11.62
C ARG A 118 -0.95 1.56 -10.42
N ILE A 119 -0.44 0.47 -9.87
CA ILE A 119 -1.13 -0.29 -8.82
C ILE A 119 -0.19 -0.46 -7.63
N TYR A 120 -0.73 -0.36 -6.42
CA TYR A 120 -0.14 -0.84 -5.20
C TYR A 120 -1.06 -1.93 -4.62
N PRO A 121 -0.57 -3.16 -4.41
CA PRO A 121 -1.45 -4.23 -3.94
C PRO A 121 -1.62 -4.14 -2.42
N SER A 122 -2.88 -4.17 -1.98
CA SER A 122 -3.28 -4.44 -0.60
C SER A 122 -3.82 -5.87 -0.47
N PHE A 123 -3.93 -6.38 0.76
CA PHE A 123 -4.59 -7.65 1.03
C PHE A 123 -5.35 -7.64 2.37
N ALA A 124 -6.46 -8.36 2.43
CA ALA A 124 -7.30 -8.52 3.62
C ALA A 124 -7.75 -9.97 3.89
N GLY A 125 -7.39 -10.90 3.01
CA GLY A 125 -7.84 -12.28 3.05
C GLY A 125 -7.11 -13.14 4.08
N PHE A 126 -7.45 -12.99 5.34
CA PHE A 126 -6.98 -13.89 6.39
C PHE A 126 -8.00 -14.03 7.53
N PRO A 127 -8.11 -15.23 8.14
CA PRO A 127 -8.98 -15.47 9.28
C PRO A 127 -8.43 -14.82 10.55
N VAL A 128 -9.15 -13.82 11.09
CA VAL A 128 -8.71 -13.04 12.27
C VAL A 128 -8.64 -13.85 13.57
N TYR A 129 -9.36 -14.98 13.67
CA TYR A 129 -9.40 -15.83 14.88
C TYR A 129 -8.63 -17.16 14.74
N ASP A 130 -8.06 -17.44 13.57
CA ASP A 130 -7.29 -18.67 13.34
C ASP A 130 -5.79 -18.36 13.44
N GLU A 131 -5.03 -19.26 14.06
CA GLU A 131 -3.57 -19.14 14.16
C GLU A 131 -2.86 -19.10 12.80
N GLU A 132 -3.54 -19.55 11.73
CA GLU A 132 -3.04 -19.43 10.37
C GLU A 132 -3.11 -17.98 9.83
N GLY A 133 -3.96 -17.12 10.42
CA GLY A 133 -4.12 -15.73 10.02
C GLY A 133 -2.80 -14.95 9.97
N PRO A 134 -2.06 -14.85 11.09
CA PRO A 134 -0.73 -14.22 11.10
C PRO A 134 0.27 -14.84 10.11
N ARG A 135 0.21 -16.16 9.86
CA ARG A 135 1.10 -16.82 8.89
C ARG A 135 0.78 -16.41 7.44
N ILE A 136 -0.51 -16.27 7.11
CA ILE A 136 -0.95 -15.74 5.81
C ILE A 136 -0.46 -14.30 5.64
N VAL A 137 -0.61 -13.47 6.68
CA VAL A 137 -0.16 -12.07 6.67
C VAL A 137 1.36 -12.00 6.43
N GLU A 138 2.17 -12.72 7.21
CA GLU A 138 3.63 -12.77 7.03
C GLU A 138 4.01 -13.20 5.61
N ARG A 139 3.36 -14.24 5.08
CA ARG A 139 3.61 -14.73 3.71
C ARG A 139 3.32 -13.68 2.64
N ASN A 140 2.21 -12.96 2.75
CA ASN A 140 1.87 -11.89 1.80
C ASN A 140 2.83 -10.71 1.94
N LEU A 141 3.24 -10.35 3.17
CA LEU A 141 4.23 -9.32 3.39
C LEU A 141 5.59 -9.69 2.79
N GLU A 142 6.05 -10.94 2.97
CA GLU A 142 7.27 -11.48 2.36
C GLU A 142 7.20 -11.55 0.84
N GLN A 143 6.04 -11.90 0.28
CA GLN A 143 5.80 -11.89 -1.17
C GLN A 143 5.99 -10.50 -1.78
N GLY A 144 5.67 -9.44 -1.03
CA GLY A 144 5.93 -8.06 -1.44
C GLY A 144 4.71 -7.14 -1.43
N TYR A 145 3.56 -7.55 -0.85
CA TYR A 145 2.40 -6.66 -0.73
C TYR A 145 2.75 -5.39 0.06
N LEU A 146 2.14 -4.26 -0.33
CA LEU A 146 2.56 -2.92 0.11
C LEU A 146 1.68 -2.34 1.22
N ALA A 147 0.50 -2.90 1.44
CA ALA A 147 -0.44 -2.51 2.48
C ALA A 147 -1.24 -3.73 2.99
N ILE A 148 -1.79 -3.61 4.19
CA ILE A 148 -2.75 -4.56 4.77
C ILE A 148 -4.08 -3.84 4.92
N GLY A 149 -5.17 -4.45 4.48
CA GLY A 149 -6.49 -3.85 4.56
C GLY A 149 -7.33 -4.19 3.33
N GLU A 150 -8.64 -4.00 3.39
CA GLU A 150 -9.41 -3.41 4.49
C GLU A 150 -9.76 -4.50 5.50
N ILE A 151 -9.36 -4.29 6.75
CA ILE A 151 -9.71 -5.21 7.83
C ILE A 151 -10.92 -4.66 8.56
N VAL A 152 -11.97 -5.47 8.70
CA VAL A 152 -13.14 -5.10 9.51
C VAL A 152 -12.83 -5.33 10.98
N ALA A 153 -12.15 -4.36 11.57
CA ALA A 153 -11.74 -4.36 12.98
C ALA A 153 -12.93 -4.20 13.93
N ALA A 154 -13.97 -3.47 13.51
CA ALA A 154 -15.28 -3.49 14.15
C ALA A 154 -16.32 -2.99 13.15
N SER A 155 -17.45 -3.69 13.04
CA SER A 155 -18.58 -3.18 12.25
C SER A 155 -19.91 -3.65 12.83
N THR A 156 -20.79 -2.69 13.11
CA THR A 156 -22.13 -2.97 13.66
C THR A 156 -23.25 -2.20 12.96
N ALA A 157 -22.92 -1.15 12.20
CA ALA A 157 -23.85 -0.31 11.45
C ALA A 157 -23.77 -0.54 9.93
N SER A 158 -22.62 -0.96 9.38
CA SER A 158 -22.52 -1.21 7.93
C SER A 158 -23.45 -2.34 7.49
N PRO A 159 -24.31 -2.16 6.47
CA PRO A 159 -25.19 -3.22 5.98
C PRO A 159 -24.43 -4.34 5.24
N VAL A 160 -23.18 -4.07 4.83
CA VAL A 160 -22.36 -5.01 4.05
C VAL A 160 -21.33 -5.67 4.97
N VAL A 161 -20.38 -4.89 5.48
CA VAL A 161 -19.21 -5.44 6.19
C VAL A 161 -19.52 -5.86 7.64
N SER A 162 -20.71 -5.58 8.17
CA SER A 162 -21.11 -6.14 9.47
C SER A 162 -21.38 -7.65 9.43
N GLN A 163 -21.45 -8.26 8.25
CA GLN A 163 -21.81 -9.68 8.07
C GLN A 163 -20.68 -10.56 7.54
N VAL A 164 -19.51 -9.98 7.25
CA VAL A 164 -18.38 -10.75 6.70
C VAL A 164 -17.80 -11.70 7.75
N GLU A 165 -17.31 -12.85 7.28
CA GLU A 165 -16.97 -13.99 8.13
C GLU A 165 -15.81 -13.70 9.09
N TRP A 166 -14.79 -12.97 8.63
CA TRP A 166 -13.57 -12.70 9.40
C TRP A 166 -13.57 -11.31 10.03
N LYS A 167 -14.74 -10.69 10.18
CA LYS A 167 -14.89 -9.47 10.97
C LYS A 167 -14.52 -9.71 12.43
N ALA A 168 -13.71 -8.80 12.99
CA ALA A 168 -13.41 -8.73 14.41
C ALA A 168 -14.53 -8.06 15.23
N GLN A 169 -14.63 -8.35 16.53
CA GLN A 169 -15.58 -7.65 17.40
C GLN A 169 -15.09 -6.25 17.79
N HIS A 170 -13.78 -6.07 17.88
CA HIS A 170 -13.13 -4.80 18.15
C HIS A 170 -11.66 -4.78 17.66
N PRO A 171 -11.01 -3.61 17.54
CA PRO A 171 -9.63 -3.50 17.05
C PRO A 171 -8.56 -4.32 17.78
N ASN A 172 -8.77 -4.72 19.04
CA ASN A 172 -7.81 -5.60 19.76
C ASN A 172 -8.25 -7.08 19.80
N ASP A 173 -9.14 -7.51 18.91
CA ASP A 173 -9.74 -8.85 18.96
C ASP A 173 -8.94 -9.88 18.14
N GLY A 174 -9.09 -11.15 18.49
CA GLY A 174 -8.40 -12.25 17.82
C GLY A 174 -6.88 -12.04 17.73
N TYR A 175 -6.35 -12.28 16.54
CA TYR A 175 -4.92 -12.11 16.22
C TYR A 175 -4.57 -10.72 15.67
N LEU A 176 -5.46 -9.72 15.75
CA LEU A 176 -5.15 -8.37 15.28
C LEU A 176 -3.90 -7.75 15.94
N PRO A 177 -3.66 -7.88 17.26
CA PRO A 177 -2.42 -7.40 17.88
C PRO A 177 -1.15 -7.99 17.25
N ASP A 178 -1.14 -9.29 16.95
CA ASP A 178 0.02 -9.94 16.31
C ASP A 178 0.22 -9.44 14.86
N ILE A 179 -0.88 -9.13 14.16
CA ILE A 179 -0.86 -8.54 12.83
C ILE A 179 -0.32 -7.10 12.88
N TYR A 180 -0.58 -6.35 13.96
CA TYR A 180 -0.04 -5.01 14.15
C TYR A 180 1.48 -5.03 14.32
N GLU A 181 2.01 -6.02 15.04
CA GLU A 181 3.46 -6.25 15.17
C GLU A 181 4.10 -6.61 13.83
N LEU A 182 3.44 -7.45 13.02
CA LEU A 182 3.89 -7.73 11.65
C LEU A 182 3.87 -6.45 10.79
N ALA A 183 2.80 -5.67 10.83
CA ALA A 183 2.71 -4.42 10.08
C ALA A 183 3.86 -3.45 10.43
N ALA A 184 4.17 -3.31 11.73
CA ALA A 184 5.30 -2.52 12.21
C ALA A 184 6.65 -3.06 11.73
N ALA A 185 6.88 -4.38 11.85
CA ALA A 185 8.13 -5.03 11.44
C ALA A 185 8.43 -4.84 9.94
N TYR A 186 7.40 -4.92 9.10
CA TYR A 186 7.51 -4.71 7.65
C TYR A 186 7.34 -3.25 7.22
N LYS A 187 7.06 -2.35 8.17
CA LYS A 187 6.78 -0.91 7.95
C LYS A 187 5.66 -0.64 6.94
N VAL A 188 4.65 -1.50 6.91
CA VAL A 188 3.50 -1.35 6.01
C VAL A 188 2.34 -0.69 6.76
N PRO A 189 1.54 0.15 6.08
CA PRO A 189 0.30 0.66 6.66
C PRO A 189 -0.74 -0.45 6.79
N ILE A 190 -1.54 -0.37 7.86
CA ILE A 190 -2.70 -1.23 8.09
C ILE A 190 -3.98 -0.39 8.13
N LEU A 191 -4.90 -0.66 7.21
CA LEU A 191 -6.17 0.05 7.08
C LEU A 191 -7.30 -0.72 7.76
N LEU A 192 -7.96 -0.05 8.72
CA LEU A 192 -9.00 -0.64 9.56
C LEU A 192 -10.35 0.04 9.33
N HIS A 193 -11.36 -0.77 8.98
CA HIS A 193 -12.76 -0.40 9.04
C HIS A 193 -13.26 -0.48 10.48
N ILE A 194 -13.75 0.65 10.99
CA ILE A 194 -14.28 0.75 12.36
C ILE A 194 -15.58 1.57 12.32
N ASP A 195 -16.71 0.90 12.52
CA ASP A 195 -18.02 1.55 12.66
C ASP A 195 -18.85 0.98 13.84
N PRO A 196 -19.61 1.83 14.55
CA PRO A 196 -19.68 3.30 14.40
C PRO A 196 -18.36 4.00 14.79
N PRO A 197 -18.11 5.22 14.28
CA PRO A 197 -16.88 5.98 14.52
C PRO A 197 -16.88 6.66 15.91
N ASN A 198 -17.51 6.04 16.90
CA ASN A 198 -17.58 6.52 18.27
C ASN A 198 -17.79 5.35 19.25
N GLY A 199 -17.85 5.64 20.55
CA GLY A 199 -18.18 4.66 21.58
C GLY A 199 -17.10 3.58 21.76
N MET A 200 -17.54 2.34 22.04
CA MET A 200 -16.65 1.23 22.39
C MET A 200 -15.68 0.83 21.27
N PRO A 201 -16.08 0.74 19.98
CA PRO A 201 -15.14 0.45 18.89
C PRO A 201 -13.95 1.42 18.88
N ILE A 202 -14.20 2.72 19.00
CA ILE A 202 -13.15 3.74 19.06
C ILE A 202 -12.35 3.68 20.36
N ALA A 203 -12.96 3.34 21.50
CA ALA A 203 -12.23 3.16 22.75
C ALA A 203 -11.17 2.04 22.63
N TYR A 204 -11.53 0.92 21.98
CA TYR A 204 -10.57 -0.14 21.67
C TYR A 204 -9.55 0.27 20.61
N PHE A 205 -9.94 1.06 19.61
CA PHE A 205 -8.99 1.57 18.64
C PHE A 205 -7.93 2.48 19.29
N VAL A 206 -8.36 3.37 20.19
CA VAL A 206 -7.47 4.21 21.01
C VAL A 206 -6.53 3.36 21.86
N GLN A 207 -7.00 2.22 22.39
CA GLN A 207 -6.13 1.28 23.08
C GLN A 207 -5.09 0.67 22.11
N ALA A 208 -5.50 0.21 20.92
CA ALA A 208 -4.60 -0.33 19.90
C ALA A 208 -3.50 0.67 19.52
N LEU A 209 -3.88 1.94 19.29
CA LEU A 209 -2.97 3.02 18.95
C LEU A 209 -1.90 3.26 20.03
N ARG A 210 -2.26 3.09 21.31
CA ARG A 210 -1.33 3.24 22.44
C ARG A 210 -0.44 2.03 22.65
N GLU A 211 -0.99 0.83 22.47
CA GLU A 211 -0.28 -0.43 22.71
C GLU A 211 0.68 -0.77 21.56
N HIS A 212 0.41 -0.28 20.34
CA HIS A 212 1.21 -0.53 19.14
C HIS A 212 1.70 0.79 18.50
N PRO A 213 2.58 1.56 19.18
CA PRO A 213 3.02 2.88 18.73
C PRO A 213 3.86 2.86 17.44
N ASP A 214 4.47 1.71 17.11
CA ASP A 214 5.29 1.55 15.91
C ASP A 214 4.48 1.13 14.67
N THR A 215 3.21 0.77 14.84
CA THR A 215 2.31 0.36 13.75
C THR A 215 1.68 1.59 13.09
N ILE A 216 1.76 1.67 11.77
CA ILE A 216 1.12 2.74 10.99
C ILE A 216 -0.34 2.38 10.75
N PHE A 217 -1.23 2.89 11.58
CA PHE A 217 -2.67 2.69 11.41
C PHE A 217 -3.26 3.66 10.41
N VAL A 218 -4.18 3.21 9.58
CA VAL A 218 -5.04 4.04 8.73
C VAL A 218 -6.49 3.79 9.14
N PHE A 219 -7.17 4.81 9.65
CA PHE A 219 -8.59 4.71 9.94
C PHE A 219 -9.35 4.90 8.62
N ALA A 220 -9.94 3.81 8.11
CA ALA A 220 -10.72 3.79 6.88
C ALA A 220 -11.79 4.88 6.92
N HIS A 221 -11.98 5.59 5.80
CA HIS A 221 -13.06 6.54 5.54
C HIS A 221 -13.52 7.33 6.78
N ALA A 222 -12.57 7.90 7.53
CA ALA A 222 -12.79 8.36 8.91
C ALA A 222 -13.75 9.54 9.04
N ASN A 223 -14.11 10.19 7.92
CA ASN A 223 -15.09 11.26 7.80
C ASN A 223 -16.54 10.76 7.68
N VAL A 224 -16.75 9.48 7.38
CA VAL A 224 -18.07 8.90 7.19
C VAL A 224 -18.81 8.86 8.53
N PHE A 225 -19.93 9.59 8.60
CA PHE A 225 -20.73 9.82 9.83
C PHE A 225 -19.92 10.33 11.04
N ASN A 226 -18.80 11.02 10.80
CA ASN A 226 -17.89 11.46 11.87
C ASN A 226 -17.49 12.93 11.65
N PRO A 227 -17.73 13.84 12.63
CA PRO A 227 -17.35 15.23 12.49
C PRO A 227 -15.83 15.43 12.62
N PRO A 228 -15.27 16.48 11.99
CA PRO A 228 -13.83 16.77 12.01
C PRO A 228 -13.24 16.89 13.42
N SER A 229 -14.01 17.42 14.38
CA SER A 229 -13.56 17.57 15.78
C SER A 229 -13.22 16.25 16.49
N HIS A 230 -13.88 15.15 16.13
CA HIS A 230 -13.56 13.83 16.69
C HIS A 230 -12.24 13.29 16.12
N ILE A 231 -12.04 13.48 14.82
CA ILE A 231 -10.83 13.07 14.11
C ILE A 231 -9.63 13.88 14.63
N GLU A 232 -9.78 15.20 14.79
CA GLU A 232 -8.74 16.09 15.28
C GLU A 232 -8.18 15.62 16.63
N GLY A 233 -9.06 15.27 17.57
CA GLY A 233 -8.64 14.78 18.89
C GLY A 233 -7.72 13.57 18.80
N MET A 234 -8.03 12.63 17.91
CA MET A 234 -7.25 11.40 17.74
C MET A 234 -5.93 11.63 17.00
N ILE A 235 -5.92 12.33 15.85
CA ILE A 235 -4.67 12.59 15.09
C ILE A 235 -3.66 13.37 15.95
N LYS A 236 -4.16 14.31 16.75
CA LYS A 236 -3.32 15.11 17.66
C LYS A 236 -2.65 14.27 18.74
N GLU A 237 -3.34 13.27 19.27
CA GLU A 237 -2.83 12.42 20.35
C GLU A 237 -1.91 11.31 19.82
N PHE A 238 -2.23 10.72 18.67
CA PHE A 238 -1.60 9.50 18.19
C PHE A 238 -0.73 9.77 16.95
N PRO A 239 0.61 9.82 17.04
CA PRO A 239 1.50 10.09 15.92
C PRO A 239 1.57 8.96 14.87
N ASN A 240 0.99 7.80 15.18
CA ASN A 240 0.93 6.61 14.35
C ASN A 240 -0.43 6.43 13.62
N LEU A 241 -1.41 7.33 13.83
CA LEU A 241 -2.72 7.33 13.18
C LEU A 241 -2.81 8.17 11.90
N TYR A 242 -3.05 7.57 10.76
CA TYR A 242 -3.38 8.26 9.52
C TYR A 242 -4.88 8.14 9.25
N ILE A 243 -5.42 9.08 8.47
CA ILE A 243 -6.82 9.07 8.07
C ILE A 243 -6.93 8.80 6.58
N ASP A 244 -7.72 7.80 6.24
CA ASP A 244 -8.32 7.67 4.93
C ASP A 244 -9.56 8.58 4.89
N PHE A 245 -9.55 9.60 4.01
CA PHE A 245 -10.65 10.53 3.83
C PHE A 245 -11.37 10.22 2.51
N PHE A 246 -12.65 9.86 2.61
CA PHE A 246 -13.51 9.59 1.47
C PHE A 246 -14.38 10.82 1.14
N PRO A 247 -13.89 11.79 0.33
CA PRO A 247 -14.61 13.04 0.04
C PRO A 247 -15.96 12.81 -0.63
N GLY A 248 -16.08 11.72 -1.40
CA GLY A 248 -17.31 11.37 -2.11
C GLY A 248 -18.51 11.25 -1.19
N PHE A 249 -18.35 10.59 -0.04
CA PHE A 249 -19.41 10.52 0.97
C PHE A 249 -19.81 11.92 1.44
N THR A 250 -18.85 12.75 1.84
CA THR A 250 -19.13 14.09 2.37
C THR A 250 -19.79 15.02 1.34
N ALA A 251 -19.41 14.91 0.07
CA ALA A 251 -19.93 15.76 -1.00
C ALA A 251 -21.31 15.31 -1.52
N TYR A 252 -21.54 14.00 -1.62
CA TYR A 252 -22.65 13.46 -2.41
C TYR A 252 -23.60 12.54 -1.66
N ASP A 253 -23.23 12.02 -0.49
CA ASP A 253 -24.13 11.19 0.30
C ASP A 253 -25.10 12.07 1.10
N PRO A 254 -26.43 11.89 0.96
CA PRO A 254 -27.42 12.69 1.70
C PRO A 254 -27.41 12.43 3.21
N GLY A 255 -26.78 11.34 3.66
CA GLY A 255 -26.54 11.04 5.07
C GLY A 255 -25.36 11.79 5.68
N SER A 256 -24.51 12.46 4.88
CA SER A 256 -23.46 13.32 5.42
C SER A 256 -24.06 14.53 6.14
N GLY A 257 -23.71 14.69 7.42
CA GLY A 257 -24.04 15.88 8.20
C GLY A 257 -23.07 17.06 8.01
N ASN A 258 -21.98 16.85 7.29
CA ASN A 258 -20.90 17.81 7.07
C ASN A 258 -20.72 18.12 5.58
N LYS A 259 -19.99 19.18 5.27
CA LYS A 259 -19.53 19.56 3.94
C LYS A 259 -18.02 19.41 3.83
N LEU A 260 -17.48 19.39 2.61
CA LEU A 260 -16.03 19.28 2.38
C LEU A 260 -15.28 20.43 3.08
N GLU A 261 -15.82 21.64 3.03
CA GLU A 261 -15.25 22.83 3.66
C GLU A 261 -15.10 22.70 5.19
N ASP A 262 -15.96 21.91 5.84
CA ASP A 262 -15.88 21.69 7.29
C ASP A 262 -14.61 20.91 7.67
N PHE A 263 -14.03 20.14 6.75
CA PHE A 263 -12.80 19.37 6.95
C PHE A 263 -11.53 20.11 6.52
N VAL A 264 -11.63 21.20 5.76
CA VAL A 264 -10.45 21.98 5.32
C VAL A 264 -9.54 22.38 6.52
N PRO A 265 -10.06 22.95 7.63
CA PRO A 265 -9.20 23.32 8.76
C PRO A 265 -8.43 22.14 9.37
N LEU A 266 -9.05 20.95 9.41
CA LEU A 266 -8.41 19.73 9.89
C LEU A 266 -7.27 19.31 8.96
N LEU A 267 -7.54 19.24 7.66
CA LEU A 267 -6.55 18.82 6.66
C LEU A 267 -5.37 19.80 6.59
N GLU A 268 -5.61 21.11 6.70
CA GLU A 268 -4.54 22.12 6.76
C GLU A 268 -3.72 22.04 8.05
N SER A 269 -4.33 21.62 9.15
CA SER A 269 -3.63 21.51 10.46
C SER A 269 -2.80 20.25 10.58
N TYR A 270 -3.18 19.17 9.87
CA TYR A 270 -2.49 17.88 9.89
C TYR A 270 -2.22 17.35 8.48
N PRO A 271 -1.54 18.14 7.62
CA PRO A 271 -1.45 17.87 6.19
C PRO A 271 -0.64 16.62 5.87
N ASP A 272 0.21 16.15 6.79
CA ASP A 272 1.06 14.96 6.62
C ASP A 272 0.38 13.65 7.07
N ARG A 273 -0.89 13.70 7.49
CA ARG A 273 -1.60 12.60 8.19
C ARG A 273 -2.92 12.20 7.55
N VAL A 274 -3.23 12.74 6.38
CA VAL A 274 -4.46 12.48 5.64
C VAL A 274 -4.13 11.96 4.25
N PHE A 275 -4.91 10.98 3.80
CA PHE A 275 -4.94 10.47 2.45
C PHE A 275 -6.34 10.66 1.86
N LEU A 276 -6.44 10.76 0.54
CA LEU A 276 -7.72 10.76 -0.16
C LEU A 276 -8.01 9.38 -0.77
N SER A 277 -9.28 9.01 -0.78
CA SER A 277 -9.75 7.78 -1.42
C SER A 277 -11.07 7.93 -2.15
N THR A 278 -11.38 6.91 -2.95
CA THR A 278 -12.68 6.78 -3.61
C THR A 278 -13.57 5.74 -2.95
N ASP A 279 -13.02 4.85 -2.11
CA ASP A 279 -13.71 3.69 -1.54
C ASP A 279 -14.41 2.86 -2.63
N GLY A 280 -13.80 2.80 -3.83
CA GLY A 280 -14.39 2.19 -5.03
C GLY A 280 -15.73 2.80 -5.49
N GLY A 281 -16.09 3.97 -4.96
CA GLY A 281 -17.36 4.66 -5.19
C GLY A 281 -18.55 4.09 -4.43
N TYR A 282 -18.32 3.44 -3.28
CA TYR A 282 -19.39 2.88 -2.45
C TYR A 282 -20.47 3.93 -2.13
N GLY A 283 -21.74 3.54 -2.26
CA GLY A 283 -22.92 4.37 -1.96
C GLY A 283 -23.23 5.51 -2.93
N ILE A 284 -22.22 6.08 -3.61
CA ILE A 284 -22.36 7.31 -4.40
C ILE A 284 -22.03 7.14 -5.91
N GLY A 285 -21.39 6.05 -6.29
CA GLY A 285 -20.95 5.76 -7.66
C GLY A 285 -19.56 6.30 -7.98
N LYS A 286 -18.81 5.53 -8.78
CA LYS A 286 -17.38 5.76 -9.06
C LYS A 286 -17.03 7.14 -9.63
N THR A 287 -17.79 7.62 -10.61
CA THR A 287 -17.51 8.93 -11.24
C THR A 287 -17.64 10.08 -10.23
N ARG A 288 -18.63 10.02 -9.33
CA ARG A 288 -18.77 11.04 -8.27
C ARG A 288 -17.65 10.93 -7.25
N ALA A 289 -17.26 9.72 -6.89
CA ALA A 289 -16.14 9.49 -5.97
C ALA A 289 -14.82 10.04 -6.50
N ALA A 290 -14.50 9.75 -7.77
CA ALA A 290 -13.32 10.30 -8.42
C ALA A 290 -13.35 11.84 -8.45
N TYR A 291 -14.48 12.42 -8.87
CA TYR A 291 -14.61 13.88 -8.95
C TYR A 291 -14.49 14.56 -7.58
N ALA A 292 -15.02 13.95 -6.52
CA ALA A 292 -14.95 14.47 -5.15
C ALA A 292 -13.50 14.60 -4.63
N MET A 293 -12.59 13.73 -5.06
CA MET A 293 -11.18 13.87 -4.72
C MET A 293 -10.62 15.19 -5.23
N PHE A 294 -10.94 15.56 -6.47
CA PHE A 294 -10.50 16.83 -7.05
C PHE A 294 -11.21 18.03 -6.45
N GLU A 295 -12.47 17.91 -6.01
CA GLU A 295 -13.15 18.96 -5.25
C GLU A 295 -12.44 19.23 -3.92
N MET A 296 -12.05 18.17 -3.19
CA MET A 296 -11.29 18.32 -1.96
C MET A 296 -9.90 18.93 -2.23
N ILE A 297 -9.20 18.47 -3.29
CA ILE A 297 -7.91 19.05 -3.72
C ILE A 297 -8.07 20.54 -4.05
N ASP A 298 -9.14 20.96 -4.72
CA ASP A 298 -9.37 22.37 -5.11
C ASP A 298 -9.57 23.30 -3.90
N LEU A 299 -10.12 22.77 -2.79
CA LEU A 299 -10.39 23.52 -1.57
C LEU A 299 -9.15 23.77 -0.70
N LEU A 300 -8.08 22.99 -0.87
CA LEU A 300 -6.89 23.03 0.00
C LEU A 300 -5.84 24.02 -0.50
N SER A 301 -4.94 24.44 0.39
CA SER A 301 -3.69 25.12 0.03
C SER A 301 -2.87 24.24 -0.93
N PRO A 302 -2.09 24.81 -1.85
CA PRO A 302 -1.25 24.03 -2.76
C PRO A 302 -0.34 23.02 -2.05
N GLU A 303 0.21 23.40 -0.90
CA GLU A 303 1.10 22.56 -0.11
C GLU A 303 0.35 21.37 0.51
N THR A 304 -0.82 21.59 1.10
CA THR A 304 -1.64 20.53 1.67
C THR A 304 -2.22 19.63 0.59
N ALA A 305 -2.69 20.21 -0.51
CA ALA A 305 -3.29 19.49 -1.63
C ALA A 305 -2.33 18.44 -2.22
N VAL A 306 -1.07 18.80 -2.46
CA VAL A 306 -0.04 17.85 -2.94
C VAL A 306 0.19 16.70 -1.96
N LYS A 307 0.25 17.01 -0.66
CA LYS A 307 0.50 16.01 0.38
C LYS A 307 -0.59 14.97 0.44
N VAL A 308 -1.85 15.40 0.50
CA VAL A 308 -3.00 14.50 0.59
C VAL A 308 -3.30 13.80 -0.74
N ALA A 309 -2.94 14.40 -1.87
CA ALA A 309 -3.12 13.79 -3.19
C ALA A 309 -2.19 12.60 -3.42
N TYR A 310 -0.93 12.67 -2.98
CA TYR A 310 -0.02 11.52 -3.15
C TYR A 310 1.17 11.44 -2.19
N GLN A 311 1.82 12.56 -1.83
CA GLN A 311 3.16 12.49 -1.19
C GLN A 311 3.13 11.77 0.16
N ASN A 312 2.04 11.90 0.92
CA ASN A 312 1.92 11.22 2.20
C ASN A 312 1.95 9.71 2.03
N TYR A 313 1.17 9.17 1.08
CA TYR A 313 1.08 7.72 0.87
C TYR A 313 2.32 7.19 0.15
N GLU A 314 2.81 7.93 -0.85
CA GLU A 314 4.06 7.60 -1.54
C GLU A 314 5.22 7.47 -0.57
N ARG A 315 5.37 8.40 0.38
CA ARG A 315 6.38 8.32 1.44
C ARG A 315 6.31 7.00 2.19
N LEU A 316 5.12 6.54 2.57
CA LEU A 316 4.96 5.28 3.32
C LEU A 316 5.40 4.08 2.49
N ILE A 317 5.09 4.06 1.19
CA ILE A 317 5.48 2.97 0.29
C ILE A 317 6.99 2.97 0.03
N GLU A 318 7.58 4.14 -0.25
CA GLU A 318 9.00 4.23 -0.60
C GLU A 318 9.94 3.95 0.60
N GLN A 319 9.44 4.05 1.83
CA GLN A 319 10.20 3.82 3.05
C GLN A 319 10.21 2.36 3.53
N GLN A 320 9.51 1.46 2.83
CA GLN A 320 9.49 0.03 3.15
C GLN A 320 10.77 -0.66 2.67
N PRO A 321 11.53 -1.35 3.54
CA PRO A 321 12.71 -2.09 3.10
C PRO A 321 12.32 -3.32 2.27
N PRO A 322 13.19 -3.80 1.36
CA PRO A 322 12.96 -5.06 0.67
C PRO A 322 12.96 -6.23 1.67
N THR A 323 12.10 -7.21 1.45
CA THR A 323 11.97 -8.38 2.34
C THR A 323 13.09 -9.39 2.14
N ALA A 324 13.24 -10.31 3.11
CA ALA A 324 14.22 -11.39 3.00
C ALA A 324 13.94 -12.28 1.79
N THR A 325 12.66 -12.56 1.50
CA THR A 325 12.23 -13.33 0.34
C THR A 325 12.51 -12.58 -0.96
N GLN A 326 12.24 -11.28 -1.04
CA GLN A 326 12.55 -10.47 -2.22
C GLN A 326 14.06 -10.45 -2.50
N ILE A 327 14.89 -10.21 -1.49
CA ILE A 327 16.36 -10.22 -1.63
C ILE A 327 16.85 -11.58 -2.14
N SER A 328 16.37 -12.66 -1.53
CA SER A 328 16.71 -14.03 -1.93
C SER A 328 16.30 -14.31 -3.36
N LYS A 329 15.11 -13.84 -3.77
CA LYS A 329 14.57 -14.02 -5.12
C LYS A 329 15.39 -13.27 -6.17
N ILE A 330 15.80 -12.02 -5.88
CA ILE A 330 16.67 -11.24 -6.77
C ILE A 330 18.02 -11.95 -6.95
N LYS A 331 18.64 -12.45 -5.88
CA LYS A 331 19.89 -13.22 -5.95
C LYS A 331 19.73 -14.49 -6.80
N GLU A 332 18.64 -15.21 -6.63
CA GLU A 332 18.32 -16.41 -7.42
C GLU A 332 18.19 -16.08 -8.91
N LEU A 333 17.39 -15.07 -9.27
CA LEU A 333 17.10 -14.72 -10.65
C LEU A 333 18.32 -14.15 -11.39
N THR A 334 19.06 -13.24 -10.74
CA THR A 334 20.31 -12.69 -11.30
C THR A 334 21.37 -13.79 -11.50
N GLY A 335 21.46 -14.75 -10.57
CA GLY A 335 22.32 -15.92 -10.71
C GLY A 335 21.93 -16.80 -11.91
N LYS A 336 20.62 -17.04 -12.12
CA LYS A 336 20.13 -17.79 -13.30
C LYS A 336 20.40 -17.07 -14.62
N LEU A 337 20.40 -15.75 -14.62
CA LEU A 337 20.71 -14.93 -15.80
C LEU A 337 22.21 -14.69 -15.99
N ASN A 338 23.06 -15.12 -15.04
CA ASN A 338 24.49 -14.82 -15.00
C ASN A 338 24.81 -13.31 -15.05
N GLU A 339 23.98 -12.52 -14.38
CA GLU A 339 24.05 -11.06 -14.33
C GLU A 339 24.11 -10.55 -12.88
N PRO A 340 25.21 -10.81 -12.16
CA PRO A 340 25.35 -10.32 -10.81
C PRO A 340 25.44 -8.79 -10.79
N GLY A 341 24.89 -8.18 -9.74
CA GLY A 341 24.83 -6.72 -9.62
C GLY A 341 24.70 -6.23 -8.19
N ARG A 342 24.88 -4.92 -8.01
CA ARG A 342 24.57 -4.22 -6.77
C ARG A 342 23.31 -3.38 -6.97
N TYR A 343 22.31 -3.61 -6.13
CA TYR A 343 21.01 -2.97 -6.23
C TYR A 343 20.68 -2.22 -4.94
N SER A 344 20.22 -0.98 -5.07
CA SER A 344 19.73 -0.15 -3.97
C SER A 344 18.21 -0.04 -4.13
N LEU A 345 17.44 -0.74 -3.30
CA LEU A 345 16.01 -0.98 -3.51
C LEU A 345 15.21 -0.76 -2.22
N ASN A 346 13.97 -0.30 -2.37
CA ASN A 346 12.90 -0.49 -1.38
C ASN A 346 12.01 -1.68 -1.79
N LYS A 347 10.99 -1.97 -1.00
CA LYS A 347 10.06 -3.09 -1.22
C LYS A 347 9.39 -3.05 -2.60
N ARG A 348 8.88 -1.89 -3.02
CA ARG A 348 8.25 -1.70 -4.34
C ARG A 348 9.25 -1.92 -5.48
N LYS A 349 10.40 -1.23 -5.45
CA LYS A 349 11.44 -1.38 -6.49
C LYS A 349 11.97 -2.81 -6.57
N ALA A 350 12.01 -3.54 -5.46
CA ALA A 350 12.36 -4.95 -5.45
C ALA A 350 11.34 -5.82 -6.19
N ASN A 351 10.03 -5.58 -6.03
CA ASN A 351 9.00 -6.26 -6.83
C ASN A 351 9.17 -5.97 -8.32
N GLU A 352 9.35 -4.72 -8.71
CA GLU A 352 9.54 -4.31 -10.11
C GLU A 352 10.73 -5.02 -10.75
N LEU A 353 11.86 -5.06 -10.04
CA LEU A 353 13.05 -5.78 -10.50
C LEU A 353 12.78 -7.29 -10.62
N ILE A 354 12.09 -7.90 -9.64
CA ILE A 354 11.72 -9.32 -9.71
C ILE A 354 10.86 -9.59 -10.94
N PHE A 355 9.83 -8.78 -11.19
CA PHE A 355 8.95 -8.95 -12.35
C PHE A 355 9.72 -8.82 -13.67
N GLU A 356 10.65 -7.86 -13.76
CA GLU A 356 11.52 -7.70 -14.92
C GLU A 356 12.40 -8.93 -15.14
N LEU A 357 13.12 -9.37 -14.10
CA LEU A 357 14.02 -10.53 -14.17
C LEU A 357 13.27 -11.82 -14.52
N GLU A 358 12.06 -12.02 -13.99
CA GLU A 358 11.21 -13.16 -14.33
C GLU A 358 10.79 -13.15 -15.80
N ARG A 359 10.36 -11.99 -16.33
CA ARG A 359 10.02 -11.84 -17.76
C ARG A 359 11.21 -12.16 -18.66
N ARG A 360 12.39 -11.66 -18.31
CA ARG A 360 13.63 -11.91 -19.06
C ARG A 360 13.99 -13.39 -19.07
N LEU A 361 13.91 -14.06 -17.92
CA LEU A 361 14.18 -15.49 -17.81
C LEU A 361 13.16 -16.33 -18.59
N ALA A 362 11.87 -15.97 -18.55
CA ALA A 362 10.84 -16.65 -19.33
C ALA A 362 11.07 -16.51 -20.85
N GLY A 363 11.53 -15.33 -21.30
CA GLY A 363 11.89 -15.08 -22.70
C GLY A 363 13.04 -15.94 -23.22
N LEU A 364 14.00 -16.31 -22.37
CA LEU A 364 15.13 -17.19 -22.73
C LEU A 364 14.74 -18.67 -22.86
N GLY A 365 13.63 -19.10 -22.23
CA GLY A 365 13.13 -20.48 -22.31
C GLY A 365 12.18 -20.74 -23.48
N GLY A 366 11.78 -19.69 -24.21
CA GLY A 366 10.86 -19.76 -25.36
C GLY A 366 11.54 -19.63 -26.73
N SER A 367 12.86 -19.48 -26.76
CA SER A 367 13.71 -19.53 -27.97
C SER A 367 14.42 -20.87 -28.07
#